data_AF-A0A5F0YMQ1-F1
#
_entry.id   AF-A0A5F0YMQ1-F1
#
_cell.length_a   1.000
_cell.length_b   1.000
_cell.length_c   1.000
_cell.angle_alpha   90.00
_cell.angle_beta   90.00
_cell.angle_gamma   90.00
#
_symmetry.space_group_name_H-M   'P 1'
#
loop_
_entity.id
_entity.type
_entity.pdbx_description
1 polymer ?
#
loop_
_entity_poly.entity_id
_entity_poly.type
_entity_poly.pdbx_seq_one_letter_code
_entity_poly.pdbx_strand_id
1 'polypeptide(L)' 'MTKQSEEKLTNVNVLISDAGNALLTNAAERNHRSKRKEAKARLEHHLQTYGSNWTEKVSLKR' A
#
# COMPACT_ATOMS: atom_id res chain seq x y z
N MET A 1 12.57 -29.59 -12.43
CA MET A 1 12.99 -28.51 -11.51
C MET A 1 12.36 -27.22 -12.00
N THR A 2 11.24 -26.80 -11.39
CA THR A 2 10.56 -25.55 -11.74
C THR A 2 11.40 -24.38 -11.24
N LYS A 3 11.85 -23.51 -12.15
CA LYS A 3 12.52 -22.26 -11.80
C LYS A 3 11.52 -21.42 -10.99
N GLN A 4 11.76 -21.27 -9.69
CA GLN A 4 11.15 -20.19 -8.93
C GLN A 4 11.65 -18.90 -9.57
N SER A 5 10.78 -18.21 -10.31
CA SER A 5 11.05 -16.84 -10.72
C SER A 5 11.21 -16.04 -9.43
N GLU A 6 12.41 -15.51 -9.18
CA GLU A 6 12.62 -14.58 -8.07
C GLU A 6 11.56 -13.49 -8.15
N GLU A 7 10.66 -13.44 -7.15
CA GLU A 7 9.65 -12.41 -7.07
C GLU A 7 10.37 -11.06 -7.04
N LYS A 8 10.21 -10.26 -8.10
CA LYS A 8 10.76 -8.90 -8.12
C LYS A 8 9.98 -8.05 -7.13
N LEU A 9 10.45 -8.03 -5.89
CA LEU A 9 9.90 -7.18 -4.84
C LEU A 9 10.31 -5.73 -5.09
N THR A 10 9.33 -4.82 -5.02
CA THR A 10 9.56 -3.38 -5.11
C THR A 10 9.42 -2.77 -3.72
N ASN A 11 10.44 -2.04 -3.27
CA ASN A 11 10.36 -1.25 -2.03
C ASN A 11 9.80 0.13 -2.35
N VAL A 12 8.77 0.54 -1.60
CA VAL A 12 8.14 1.86 -1.73
C VAL A 12 8.26 2.58 -0.40
N ASN A 13 8.77 3.81 -0.43
CA ASN A 13 8.77 4.73 0.70
C ASN A 13 7.79 5.85 0.40
N VAL A 14 6.87 6.13 1.34
CA VAL A 14 5.83 7.13 1.19
C VAL A 14 5.71 7.95 2.46
N LEU A 15 5.60 9.26 2.29
CA LEU A 15 5.22 10.18 3.34
C LEU A 15 3.70 10.32 3.33
N ILE A 16 3.09 10.20 4.50
CA ILE A 16 1.65 10.36 4.69
C ILE A 16 1.40 11.50 5.66
N SER A 17 0.26 12.17 5.52
CA SER A 17 -0.15 13.22 6.45
C SER A 17 -0.36 12.66 7.86
N ASP A 18 -0.33 13.54 8.86
CA ASP A 18 -0.53 13.16 10.27
C ASP A 18 -1.86 12.43 10.50
N ALA A 19 -2.93 12.89 9.82
CA ALA A 19 -4.23 12.24 9.85
C ALA A 19 -4.16 10.80 9.30
N GLY A 20 -3.46 10.59 8.19
CA GLY A 20 -3.25 9.26 7.62
C GLY A 20 -2.42 8.35 8.52
N ASN A 21 -1.39 8.90 9.18
CA ASN A 21 -0.55 8.17 10.12
C ASN A 21 -1.33 7.74 11.38
N ALA A 22 -2.22 8.60 11.89
CA ALA A 22 -3.10 8.27 13.00
C ALA A 22 -4.04 7.10 12.64
N LEU A 23 -4.67 7.15 11.47
CA LEU A 23 -5.52 6.07 10.97
C LEU A 23 -4.76 4.76 10.81
N LEU A 24 -3.54 4.81 10.25
CA LEU A 24 -2.68 3.65 10.08
C LEU A 24 -2.25 3.05 11.43
N THR A 25 -1.99 3.90 12.42
CA THR A 25 -1.61 3.48 13.78
C THR A 25 -2.75 2.72 14.45
N ASN A 26 -3.95 3.31 14.46
CA ASN A 26 -5.14 2.69 15.05
C ASN A 26 -5.48 1.37 14.35
N ALA A 27 -5.33 1.31 13.02
CA ALA A 27 -5.54 0.08 12.26
C ALA A 27 -4.53 -1.02 12.63
N ALA A 28 -3.25 -0.65 12.76
CA ALA A 28 -2.19 -1.58 13.11
C ALA A 28 -2.41 -2.18 14.51
N GLU A 29 -2.83 -1.37 15.47
CA GLU A 29 -3.18 -1.80 16.84
C GLU A 29 -4.36 -2.79 16.82
N ARG A 30 -5.45 -2.44 16.13
CA ARG A 30 -6.65 -3.30 16.01
C ARG A 30 -6.37 -4.64 15.33
N ASN A 31 -5.45 -4.67 14.38
CA ASN A 31 -5.10 -5.88 13.64
C ASN A 31 -3.92 -6.66 14.27
N HIS A 32 -3.41 -6.20 15.42
CA HIS A 32 -2.24 -6.78 16.10
C HIS A 32 -1.01 -6.93 15.17
N ARG A 33 -0.78 -5.92 14.33
CA ARG A 33 0.30 -5.87 13.34
C ARG A 33 1.22 -4.68 13.59
N SER A 34 2.45 -4.76 13.07
CA SER A 34 3.30 -3.56 13.00
C SER A 34 2.77 -2.61 11.92
N LYS A 35 2.99 -1.30 12.09
CA LYS A 35 2.56 -0.28 11.11
C LYS A 35 3.01 -0.59 9.68
N ARG A 36 4.25 -1.09 9.51
CA ARG A 36 4.78 -1.50 8.20
C ARG A 36 3.98 -2.64 7.57
N LYS A 37 3.65 -3.68 8.35
CA LYS A 37 2.85 -4.83 7.86
C LYS A 37 1.42 -4.40 7.51
N GLU A 38 0.83 -3.52 8.32
CA GLU A 38 -0.50 -2.98 8.04
C GLU A 38 -0.50 -2.10 6.79
N ALA A 39 0.50 -1.23 6.61
CA ALA A 39 0.65 -0.40 5.42
C ALA A 39 0.79 -1.26 4.16
N LYS A 40 1.64 -2.30 4.21
CA LYS A 40 1.77 -3.29 3.14
C LYS A 40 0.42 -3.93 2.81
N ALA A 41 -0.27 -4.47 3.81
CA ALA A 41 -1.55 -5.16 3.61
C ALA A 41 -2.62 -4.23 3.00
N ARG A 42 -2.66 -2.96 3.44
CA ARG A 42 -3.58 -1.95 2.89
C ARG A 42 -3.24 -1.57 1.46
N LEU A 43 -1.96 -1.41 1.14
CA LEU A 43 -1.50 -1.13 -0.22
C LEU A 43 -1.81 -2.30 -1.15
N GLU A 44 -1.51 -3.53 -0.74
CA GLU A 44 -1.83 -4.75 -1.49
C GLU A 44 -3.34 -4.88 -1.72
N HIS A 45 -4.15 -4.70 -0.67
CA HIS A 45 -5.60 -4.72 -0.78
C HIS A 45 -6.10 -3.65 -1.77
N HIS A 46 -5.56 -2.43 -1.70
CA HIS A 46 -5.94 -1.35 -2.60
C HIS A 46 -5.57 -1.67 -4.05
N LEU A 47 -4.37 -2.17 -4.30
CA LEU A 47 -3.93 -2.58 -5.63
C LEU A 47 -4.76 -3.74 -6.19
N GLN A 48 -5.13 -4.72 -5.37
CA GLN A 48 -5.99 -5.82 -5.79
C GLN A 48 -7.43 -5.36 -6.07
N THR A 49 -7.96 -4.44 -5.26
CA THR A 49 -9.34 -3.96 -5.40
C THR A 49 -9.50 -2.98 -6.56
N TYR A 50 -8.50 -2.12 -6.79
CA TYR A 50 -8.63 -0.97 -7.69
C TYR A 50 -7.57 -0.92 -8.80
N GLY A 51 -6.48 -1.69 -8.71
CA GLY A 51 -5.30 -1.52 -9.57
C GLY A 51 -5.54 -1.76 -11.07
N SER A 52 -6.62 -2.43 -11.47
CA SER A 52 -6.94 -2.66 -12.89
C SER A 52 -7.59 -1.44 -13.57
N ASN A 53 -8.39 -0.67 -12.84
CA ASN A 53 -9.26 0.40 -13.38
C ASN A 53 -9.04 1.76 -12.74
N TRP A 54 -8.18 1.87 -11.72
CA TRP A 54 -7.89 3.13 -11.06
C TRP A 54 -6.90 3.94 -11.88
N THR A 55 -7.42 5.01 -12.48
CA THR A 55 -6.59 6.09 -13.02
C THR A 55 -6.69 7.26 -12.06
N GLU A 56 -5.54 7.73 -11.58
CA GLU A 56 -5.50 9.05 -10.97
C GLU A 56 -6.00 10.03 -12.03
N LYS A 57 -7.09 10.75 -11.75
CA LYS A 57 -7.50 11.88 -12.59
C LYS A 57 -6.45 12.96 -12.39
N VAL A 58 -5.31 12.82 -13.06
CA VAL A 58 -4.29 13.86 -13.14
C VAL A 58 -4.97 15.01 -13.85
N SER A 59 -5.41 16.02 -13.08
CA SER A 59 -5.77 17.31 -13.65
C SER A 59 -4.45 17.89 -14.15
N LEU A 60 -4.12 17.58 -15.40
CA LEU A 60 -3.08 18.28 -16.16
C LEU A 60 -3.54 19.74 -16.27
N LYS A 61 -3.25 20.53 -15.24
CA LYS A 61 -3.23 21.98 -15.40
C LYS A 61 -2.04 22.29 -16.31
N ARG A 62 -2.37 22.51 -17.58
CA ARG A 62 -1.54 23.18 -18.57
C ARG A 62 -1.26 24.61 -18.14
#